data_AF-A0A6J4RGZ5-F1
#
_entry.id   AF-A0A6J4RGZ5-F1
#
_cell.length_a   1.000
_cell.length_b   1.000
_cell.length_c   1.000
_cell.angle_alpha   90.00
_cell.angle_beta   90.00
_cell.angle_gamma   90.00
#
_symmetry.space_group_name_H-M   'P 1'
#
loop_
_entity.id
_entity.type
_entity.pdbx_description
1 polymer ?
#
loop_
_entity_poly.entity_id
_entity_poly.type
_entity_poly.pdbx_seq_one_letter_code
_entity_poly.pdbx_strand_id
1 'polypeptide(L)'
;MEAAAIPASQRHPGHAGHGHAAGADEHHGPPLANRSSRVEAPLLGMLLFIISEVMVFGAFFTAYFFIRVAQGQEWPAQGDELPKLIAGVNTAILVMSSFTLHWAEVSIKAENRRGLQAGIFTTLMLGVTFLFIQINEYVNIGFAPQDSAQATIFYGLTGLHGAHVFIGLLLLLTVTIRAFRGHFSAHEHRGVEIPGIYWHFVDVMWIVVYLTVYII
;
A
#
# COMPACT_ATOMS: atom_id res chain seq x y z
N MET A 1 21.58 45.06 -62.15
CA MET A 1 20.58 45.47 -63.15
C MET A 1 19.68 44.26 -63.36
N GLU A 2 18.60 44.05 -62.59
CA GLU A 2 17.38 44.86 -62.44
C GLU A 2 16.23 44.31 -63.33
N ALA A 3 15.11 44.02 -62.64
CA ALA A 3 13.70 43.91 -63.07
C ALA A 3 13.33 42.79 -64.07
N ALA A 4 12.38 41.87 -63.77
CA ALA A 4 10.92 42.05 -63.57
C ALA A 4 10.26 42.67 -64.84
N ALA A 5 9.15 42.22 -65.41
CA ALA A 5 7.99 41.42 -64.99
C ALA A 5 7.18 41.05 -66.27
N ILE A 6 5.92 40.60 -66.09
CA ILE A 6 4.70 40.74 -66.95
C ILE A 6 3.92 39.40 -67.14
N PRO A 7 2.56 39.40 -67.07
CA PRO A 7 1.81 38.51 -66.18
C PRO A 7 0.69 37.65 -66.83
N ALA A 8 0.00 36.88 -65.97
CA ALA A 8 -1.44 36.53 -65.95
C ALA A 8 -2.14 35.99 -67.20
N SER A 9 -2.74 34.79 -67.09
CA SER A 9 -4.20 34.64 -67.25
C SER A 9 -4.70 33.29 -66.71
N GLN A 10 -5.94 33.33 -66.23
CA GLN A 10 -6.67 32.33 -65.48
C GLN A 10 -7.54 31.42 -66.38
N ARG A 11 -7.83 30.21 -65.84
CA ARG A 11 -9.06 29.36 -65.98
C ARG A 11 -9.26 28.45 -67.22
N HIS A 12 -9.23 27.14 -66.91
CA HIS A 12 -10.25 26.06 -67.12
C HIS A 12 -11.16 26.07 -68.37
N PRO A 13 -11.50 24.89 -68.97
CA PRO A 13 -12.24 23.83 -68.26
C PRO A 13 -11.95 22.37 -68.70
N GLY A 14 -12.44 21.39 -67.94
CA GLY A 14 -12.41 19.97 -68.32
C GLY A 14 -12.91 19.09 -67.18
N HIS A 15 -14.22 18.86 -67.11
CA HIS A 15 -14.90 17.62 -67.50
C HIS A 15 -15.21 16.71 -66.30
N ALA A 16 -16.52 16.50 -66.13
CA ALA A 16 -17.13 15.58 -65.18
C ALA A 16 -16.65 14.15 -65.41
N GLY A 17 -16.26 13.49 -64.31
CA GLY A 17 -16.10 12.05 -64.22
C GLY A 17 -16.81 11.57 -62.96
N HIS A 18 -17.96 10.94 -63.12
CA HIS A 18 -18.58 10.11 -62.08
C HIS A 18 -17.63 8.94 -61.79
N GLY A 19 -16.96 8.99 -60.63
CA GLY A 19 -16.26 7.87 -60.04
C GLY A 19 -16.93 7.51 -58.73
N HIS A 20 -17.63 6.37 -58.71
CA HIS A 20 -17.96 5.65 -57.49
C HIS A 20 -16.64 5.35 -56.74
N ALA A 21 -16.31 6.18 -55.75
CA ALA A 21 -15.29 5.84 -54.76
C ALA A 21 -16.00 5.14 -53.61
N ALA A 22 -15.70 3.85 -53.48
CA ALA A 22 -16.13 2.99 -52.39
C ALA A 22 -15.85 3.64 -51.04
N GLY A 23 -16.80 3.49 -50.10
CA GLY A 23 -16.62 3.84 -48.71
C GLY A 23 -15.38 3.12 -48.17
N ALA A 24 -14.34 3.89 -47.91
CA ALA A 24 -13.34 3.49 -46.94
C ALA A 24 -14.02 3.71 -45.59
N ASP A 25 -14.65 2.66 -45.06
CA ASP A 25 -15.02 2.59 -43.67
C ASP A 25 -13.72 2.75 -42.86
N GLU A 26 -13.46 3.97 -42.40
CA GLU A 26 -12.48 4.24 -41.36
C GLU A 26 -12.93 3.42 -40.14
N HIS A 27 -12.33 2.25 -39.97
CA HIS A 27 -12.41 1.48 -38.73
C HIS A 27 -11.76 2.33 -37.63
N HIS A 28 -12.53 3.29 -37.10
CA HIS A 28 -12.26 3.85 -35.78
C HIS A 28 -12.33 2.66 -34.83
N GLY A 29 -11.16 2.17 -34.41
CA GLY A 29 -11.07 1.31 -33.24
C GLY A 29 -11.87 1.96 -32.09
N PRO A 30 -12.43 1.17 -31.17
CA PRO A 30 -13.21 1.70 -30.07
C PRO A 30 -12.46 2.88 -29.45
N PRO A 31 -13.13 4.02 -29.20
CA PRO A 31 -12.47 5.20 -28.66
C PRO A 31 -11.64 4.80 -27.45
N LEU A 32 -10.39 5.27 -27.38
CA LEU A 32 -9.50 4.99 -26.25
C LEU A 32 -10.29 5.25 -24.97
N ALA A 33 -10.41 4.20 -24.14
CA ALA A 33 -11.25 4.23 -22.96
C ALA A 33 -11.02 5.53 -22.20
N ASN A 34 -12.06 6.37 -22.14
CA ASN A 34 -11.99 7.66 -21.49
C ASN A 34 -11.50 7.44 -20.05
N ARG A 35 -10.27 7.87 -19.74
CA ARG A 35 -9.75 7.91 -18.37
C ARG A 35 -10.54 8.99 -17.61
N SER A 36 -11.76 8.66 -17.23
CA SER A 36 -12.67 9.55 -16.51
C SER A 36 -12.23 9.76 -15.06
N SER A 37 -11.42 8.85 -14.51
CA SER A 37 -10.87 9.00 -13.16
C SER A 37 -9.52 9.70 -13.22
N ARG A 38 -9.40 10.83 -12.51
CA ARG A 38 -8.10 11.47 -12.21
C ARG A 38 -7.19 10.58 -11.35
N VAL A 39 -7.73 9.49 -10.80
CA VAL A 39 -7.07 8.51 -9.95
C VAL A 39 -6.86 7.21 -10.72
N GLU A 40 -5.66 6.67 -10.66
CA GLU A 40 -5.29 5.46 -11.36
C GLU A 40 -5.94 4.22 -10.75
N ALA A 41 -6.33 3.25 -11.59
CA ALA A 41 -7.04 2.04 -11.15
C ALA A 41 -6.31 1.24 -10.04
N PRO A 42 -4.97 1.06 -10.06
CA PRO A 42 -4.27 0.35 -8.99
C PRO A 42 -4.32 1.08 -7.64
N LEU A 43 -4.23 2.42 -7.65
CA LEU A 43 -4.34 3.24 -6.44
C LEU A 43 -5.76 3.21 -5.88
N LEU A 44 -6.77 3.32 -6.76
CA LEU A 44 -8.17 3.19 -6.35
C LEU A 44 -8.46 1.82 -5.75
N GLY A 45 -7.94 0.74 -6.34
CA GLY A 45 -8.06 -0.61 -5.82
C GLY A 45 -7.45 -0.75 -4.42
N MET A 46 -6.23 -0.22 -4.23
CA MET A 46 -5.56 -0.21 -2.93
C MET A 46 -6.34 0.59 -1.89
N LEU A 47 -6.88 1.76 -2.26
CA LEU A 47 -7.68 2.59 -1.36
C LEU A 47 -8.97 1.89 -0.91
N LEU A 48 -9.72 1.32 -1.85
CA LEU A 48 -10.96 0.59 -1.52
C LEU A 48 -10.67 -0.62 -0.63
N PHE A 49 -9.57 -1.32 -0.89
CA PHE A 49 -9.11 -2.41 -0.04
C PHE A 49 -8.78 -1.92 1.38
N ILE A 50 -8.01 -0.84 1.52
CA ILE A 50 -7.69 -0.25 2.83
C ILE A 50 -8.97 0.15 3.58
N ILE A 51 -9.93 0.79 2.91
CA ILE A 51 -11.21 1.15 3.52
C ILE A 51 -11.92 -0.09 4.05
N SER A 52 -11.94 -1.19 3.29
CA SER A 52 -12.55 -2.44 3.77
C SER A 52 -11.82 -3.01 4.99
N GLU A 53 -10.49 -2.96 5.03
CA GLU A 53 -9.73 -3.43 6.19
C GLU A 53 -9.95 -2.55 7.43
N VAL A 54 -10.02 -1.22 7.27
CA VAL A 54 -10.38 -0.30 8.37
C VAL A 54 -11.73 -0.68 8.98
N MET A 55 -12.71 -1.08 8.17
CA MET A 55 -14.02 -1.52 8.67
C MET A 55 -13.92 -2.84 9.45
N VAL A 56 -13.10 -3.79 8.98
CA VAL A 56 -12.84 -5.06 9.70
C VAL A 56 -12.19 -4.77 11.05
N PHE A 57 -11.11 -3.99 11.09
CA PHE A 57 -10.48 -3.59 12.35
C PHE A 57 -11.44 -2.80 13.25
N GLY A 58 -12.26 -1.92 12.68
CA GLY A 58 -13.27 -1.16 13.41
C GLY A 58 -14.30 -2.05 14.12
N ALA A 59 -14.70 -3.17 13.51
CA ALA A 59 -15.57 -4.15 14.14
C ALA A 59 -14.88 -4.84 15.34
N PHE A 60 -13.61 -5.23 15.19
CA PHE A 60 -12.83 -5.82 16.28
C PHE A 60 -12.60 -4.83 17.43
N PHE A 61 -12.28 -3.56 17.14
CA PHE A 61 -12.17 -2.53 18.17
C PHE A 61 -13.49 -2.29 18.90
N THR A 62 -14.61 -2.28 18.17
CA THR A 62 -15.94 -2.14 18.79
C THR A 62 -16.22 -3.29 19.75
N ALA A 63 -15.92 -4.53 19.34
CA ALA A 63 -16.05 -5.70 20.20
C ALA A 63 -15.12 -5.62 21.43
N TYR A 64 -13.88 -5.17 21.25
CA TYR A 64 -12.92 -4.96 22.34
C TYR A 64 -13.45 -3.97 23.39
N PHE A 65 -13.86 -2.78 22.97
CA PHE A 65 -14.40 -1.77 23.89
C PHE A 65 -15.71 -2.24 24.55
N PHE A 66 -16.58 -2.94 23.82
CA PHE A 66 -17.79 -3.49 24.38
C PHE A 66 -17.50 -4.50 25.50
N ILE A 67 -16.60 -5.46 25.28
CA ILE A 67 -16.21 -6.43 26.31
C ILE A 67 -15.60 -5.71 27.52
N ARG A 68 -14.74 -4.71 27.28
CA ARG A 68 -14.06 -3.95 28.33
C ARG A 68 -15.04 -3.16 29.22
N VAL A 69 -16.02 -2.51 28.61
CA VAL A 69 -17.04 -1.73 29.33
C VAL A 69 -18.09 -2.65 29.98
N ALA A 70 -18.54 -3.70 29.28
CA ALA A 70 -19.60 -4.58 29.77
C ALA A 70 -19.16 -5.48 30.92
N GLN A 71 -17.90 -5.93 30.93
CA GLN A 71 -17.38 -6.79 31.99
C GLN A 71 -16.85 -6.01 33.20
N GLY A 72 -16.52 -4.73 33.05
CA GLY A 72 -16.12 -3.84 34.15
C GLY A 72 -14.85 -4.28 34.91
N GLN A 73 -14.11 -5.26 34.41
CA GLN A 73 -12.86 -5.72 35.00
C GLN A 73 -11.68 -4.93 34.45
N GLU A 74 -10.70 -4.65 35.30
CA GLU A 74 -9.44 -4.06 34.85
C GLU A 74 -8.73 -5.04 33.90
N TRP A 75 -8.41 -4.55 32.70
CA TRP A 75 -7.59 -5.29 31.74
C TRP A 75 -6.12 -4.98 32.00
N PRO A 76 -5.25 -5.98 32.16
CA PRO A 76 -5.47 -7.43 32.02
C PRO A 76 -6.13 -8.11 33.24
N ALA A 77 -7.11 -8.99 32.97
CA ALA A 77 -8.02 -9.57 33.97
C ALA A 77 -7.39 -10.64 34.91
N GLN A 78 -6.14 -11.06 34.66
CA GLN A 78 -5.49 -12.18 35.38
C GLN A 78 -4.29 -11.77 36.25
N GLY A 79 -4.00 -10.47 36.40
CA GLY A 79 -2.80 -10.03 37.13
C GLY A 79 -1.49 -10.25 36.36
N ASP A 80 -1.58 -10.73 35.11
CA ASP A 80 -0.46 -10.83 34.19
C ASP A 80 -0.07 -9.43 33.70
N GLU A 81 1.19 -9.03 33.89
CA GLU A 81 1.68 -7.78 33.33
C GLU A 81 1.95 -7.94 31.83
N LEU A 82 1.19 -7.23 31.00
CA LEU A 82 1.53 -7.10 29.58
C LEU A 82 2.92 -6.48 29.43
N PRO A 83 3.80 -7.01 28.55
CA PRO A 83 5.15 -6.50 28.38
C PRO A 83 5.16 -5.19 27.58
N LYS A 84 4.66 -4.12 28.18
CA LYS A 84 4.48 -2.78 27.57
C LYS A 84 5.76 -2.23 26.96
N LEU A 85 6.91 -2.46 27.61
CA LEU A 85 8.21 -2.02 27.11
C LEU A 85 8.64 -2.77 25.84
N ILE A 86 8.42 -4.09 25.79
CA ILE A 86 8.76 -4.90 24.62
C ILE A 86 7.86 -4.50 23.46
N ALA A 87 6.55 -4.39 23.70
CA ALA A 87 5.59 -3.93 22.70
C ALA A 87 5.87 -2.49 22.23
N GLY A 88 6.36 -1.62 23.13
CA GLY A 88 6.78 -0.25 22.80
C GLY A 88 8.02 -0.21 21.89
N VAL A 89 9.04 -1.01 22.20
CA VAL A 89 10.22 -1.18 21.33
C VAL A 89 9.81 -1.77 19.98
N ASN A 90 8.90 -2.75 19.98
CA ASN A 90 8.39 -3.37 18.76
C ASN A 90 7.67 -2.34 17.86
N THR A 91 6.88 -1.47 18.48
CA THR A 91 6.19 -0.35 17.79
C THR A 91 7.20 0.65 17.22
N ALA A 92 8.26 0.98 17.96
CA ALA A 92 9.33 1.83 17.44
C ALA A 92 10.04 1.22 16.22
N ILE A 93 10.26 -0.11 16.22
CA ILE A 93 10.83 -0.85 15.08
C ILE A 93 9.94 -0.70 13.84
N LEU A 94 8.63 -0.88 13.96
CA LEU A 94 7.71 -0.68 12.83
C LEU A 94 7.72 0.76 12.32
N VAL A 95 7.63 1.74 13.22
CA VAL A 95 7.67 3.15 12.83
C VAL A 95 8.97 3.49 12.08
N MET A 96 10.11 2.97 12.55
CA MET A 96 11.39 3.09 11.82
C MET A 96 11.33 2.42 10.45
N SER A 97 10.67 1.26 10.32
CA SER A 97 10.51 0.54 9.06
C SER A 97 9.73 1.34 8.01
N SER A 98 8.71 2.09 8.45
CA SER A 98 7.98 3.04 7.61
C SER A 98 8.89 4.16 7.11
N PHE A 99 9.72 4.75 7.98
CA PHE A 99 10.67 5.78 7.55
C PHE A 99 11.69 5.26 6.54
N THR A 100 12.20 4.04 6.71
CA THR A 100 13.15 3.44 5.76
C THR A 100 12.49 3.12 4.41
N LEU A 101 11.20 2.76 4.41
CA LEU A 101 10.44 2.52 3.19
C LEU A 101 10.21 3.81 2.42
N HIS A 102 9.81 4.88 3.13
CA HIS A 102 9.65 6.20 2.54
C HIS A 102 10.98 6.71 1.95
N TRP A 103 12.11 6.49 2.65
CA TRP A 103 13.43 6.79 2.11
C TRP A 103 13.75 6.00 0.83
N ALA A 104 13.32 4.74 0.75
CA ALA A 104 13.46 3.92 -0.46
C ALA A 104 12.67 4.50 -1.65
N GLU A 105 11.44 4.96 -1.41
CA GLU A 105 10.59 5.61 -2.41
C GLU A 105 11.17 6.94 -2.91
N VAL A 106 11.66 7.78 -2.01
CA VAL A 106 12.33 9.04 -2.38
C VAL A 106 13.61 8.75 -3.17
N SER A 107 14.35 7.71 -2.78
CA SER A 107 15.59 7.31 -3.46
C SER A 107 15.35 6.88 -4.91
N ILE A 108 14.30 6.11 -5.20
CA ILE A 108 14.01 5.70 -6.59
C ILE A 108 13.53 6.88 -7.45
N LYS A 109 12.82 7.84 -6.86
CA LYS A 109 12.42 9.09 -7.54
C LYS A 109 13.64 9.96 -7.88
N ALA A 110 14.70 9.90 -7.09
CA ALA A 110 15.99 10.55 -7.34
C ALA A 110 16.96 9.69 -8.19
N GLU A 111 16.47 8.64 -8.86
CA GLU A 111 17.27 7.67 -9.64
C GLU A 111 18.35 6.91 -8.85
N ASN A 112 18.34 7.02 -7.51
CA ASN A 112 19.28 6.33 -6.64
C ASN A 112 18.82 4.89 -6.35
N ARG A 113 19.22 3.97 -7.24
CA ARG A 113 18.90 2.53 -7.12
C ARG A 113 19.49 1.89 -5.85
N ARG A 114 20.67 2.33 -5.41
CA ARG A 114 21.30 1.81 -4.19
C ARG A 114 20.51 2.19 -2.94
N GLY A 115 20.00 3.42 -2.90
CA GLY A 115 19.11 3.89 -1.83
C GLY A 115 17.81 3.10 -1.79
N LEU A 116 17.19 2.82 -2.95
CA LEU A 116 16.01 1.96 -3.03
C LEU A 116 16.28 0.57 -2.45
N GLN A 117 17.36 -0.09 -2.89
CA GLN A 117 17.71 -1.45 -2.46
C GLN A 117 18.00 -1.51 -0.96
N ALA A 118 18.79 -0.55 -0.44
CA ALA A 118 19.12 -0.48 0.97
C ALA A 118 17.88 -0.20 1.84
N GLY A 119 17.04 0.75 1.42
CA GLY A 119 15.84 1.12 2.16
C GLY A 119 14.83 -0.02 2.24
N ILE A 120 14.49 -0.62 1.10
CA ILE A 120 13.49 -1.69 1.07
C ILE A 120 13.96 -2.97 1.77
N PHE A 121 15.24 -3.31 1.63
CA PHE A 121 15.84 -4.43 2.36
C PHE A 121 15.82 -4.18 3.87
N THR A 122 16.15 -2.96 4.30
CA THR A 122 16.11 -2.59 5.72
C THR A 122 14.68 -2.68 6.27
N THR A 123 13.68 -2.16 5.54
CA THR A 123 12.26 -2.30 5.92
C THR A 123 11.86 -3.77 6.07
N LEU A 124 12.25 -4.63 5.12
CA LEU A 124 11.95 -6.07 5.19
C LEU A 124 12.55 -6.71 6.44
N MET A 125 13.81 -6.40 6.78
CA MET A 125 14.47 -6.93 7.98
C MET A 125 13.82 -6.44 9.28
N LEU A 126 13.44 -5.15 9.34
CA LEU A 126 12.74 -4.59 10.49
C LEU A 126 11.35 -5.24 10.67
N GLY A 127 10.61 -5.45 9.59
CA GLY A 127 9.30 -6.11 9.66
C GLY A 127 9.40 -7.59 10.06
N VAL A 128 10.42 -8.33 9.58
CA VAL A 128 10.68 -9.71 10.03
C VAL A 128 11.01 -9.73 11.53
N THR A 129 11.83 -8.78 11.98
CA THR A 129 12.18 -8.62 13.40
C THR A 129 10.93 -8.35 14.23
N PHE A 130 10.04 -7.48 13.75
CA PHE A 130 8.77 -7.21 14.41
C PHE A 130 7.93 -8.46 14.60
N LEU A 131 7.75 -9.24 13.53
CA LEU A 131 6.93 -10.45 13.58
C LEU A 131 7.54 -11.50 14.52
N PHE A 132 8.87 -11.61 14.54
CA PHE A 132 9.57 -12.51 15.46
C PHE A 132 9.36 -12.10 16.93
N ILE A 133 9.49 -10.81 17.25
CA ILE A 133 9.23 -10.30 18.60
C ILE A 133 7.77 -10.56 18.99
N GLN A 134 6.82 -10.36 18.07
CA GLN A 134 5.40 -10.58 18.33
C GLN A 134 5.07 -12.06 18.63
N ILE A 135 5.66 -12.99 17.87
CA ILE A 135 5.50 -14.43 18.12
C ILE A 135 6.12 -14.80 19.46
N ASN A 136 7.31 -14.27 19.77
CA ASN A 136 7.95 -14.50 21.06
C ASN A 136 7.09 -13.98 22.21
N GLU A 137 6.45 -12.82 22.05
CA GLU A 137 5.51 -12.29 23.04
C GLU A 137 4.35 -13.26 23.26
N TYR A 138 3.70 -13.77 22.20
CA TYR A 138 2.60 -14.72 22.31
C TYR A 138 2.94 -16.01 23.04
N VAL A 139 4.18 -16.50 22.91
CA VAL A 139 4.63 -17.72 23.59
C VAL A 139 4.90 -17.46 25.09
N ASN A 140 5.23 -16.22 25.46
CA ASN A 140 5.61 -15.87 26.84
C ASN A 140 4.50 -15.15 27.63
N ILE A 141 3.37 -14.81 27.02
CA ILE A 141 2.32 -13.97 27.64
C ILE A 141 1.48 -14.69 28.71
N GLY A 142 1.59 -16.02 28.82
CA GLY A 142 1.05 -16.80 29.94
C GLY A 142 -0.44 -17.18 29.88
N PHE A 143 -1.23 -16.56 29.01
CA PHE A 143 -2.66 -16.86 28.83
C PHE A 143 -2.99 -17.34 27.41
N ALA A 144 -4.02 -18.17 27.27
CA ALA A 144 -4.50 -18.71 25.99
C ALA A 144 -5.78 -17.98 25.52
N PRO A 145 -6.08 -17.99 24.20
CA PRO A 145 -7.29 -17.35 23.66
C PRO A 145 -8.61 -17.85 24.27
N GLN A 146 -8.61 -19.06 24.83
CA GLN A 146 -9.78 -19.73 25.42
C GLN A 146 -10.02 -19.38 26.90
N ASP A 147 -9.08 -18.68 27.53
CA ASP A 147 -9.12 -18.47 28.99
C ASP A 147 -10.11 -17.37 29.39
N SER A 148 -10.33 -16.38 28.51
CA SER A 148 -11.33 -15.34 28.73
C SER A 148 -11.77 -14.67 27.44
N ALA A 149 -12.94 -14.01 27.47
CA ALA A 149 -13.41 -13.20 26.35
C ALA A 149 -12.42 -12.09 25.99
N GLN A 150 -11.73 -11.51 27.00
CA GLN A 150 -10.71 -10.49 26.76
C GLN A 150 -9.46 -11.09 26.09
N ALA A 151 -9.03 -12.30 26.47
CA ALA A 151 -7.93 -13.00 25.81
C ALA A 151 -8.27 -13.34 24.36
N THR A 152 -9.50 -13.82 24.09
CA THR A 152 -9.96 -14.11 22.72
C THR A 152 -9.88 -12.87 21.83
N ILE A 153 -10.41 -11.72 22.28
CA ILE A 153 -10.40 -10.51 21.46
C ILE A 153 -8.99 -9.92 21.31
N PHE A 154 -8.14 -10.04 22.34
CA PHE A 154 -6.73 -9.66 22.28
C PHE A 154 -5.99 -10.43 21.16
N TYR A 155 -6.07 -11.77 21.18
CA TYR A 155 -5.45 -12.61 20.16
C TYR A 155 -6.09 -12.44 18.79
N GLY A 156 -7.41 -12.23 18.73
CA GLY A 156 -8.11 -11.97 17.47
C GLY A 156 -7.65 -10.68 16.80
N LEU A 157 -7.57 -9.59 17.56
CA LEU A 157 -7.20 -8.27 17.04
C LEU A 157 -5.71 -8.17 16.72
N THR A 158 -4.83 -8.59 17.64
CA THR A 158 -3.38 -8.59 17.40
C THR A 158 -2.97 -9.64 16.37
N GLY A 159 -3.64 -10.79 16.32
CA GLY A 159 -3.39 -11.85 15.35
C GLY A 159 -3.85 -11.49 13.94
N LEU A 160 -5.01 -10.82 13.81
CA LEU A 160 -5.45 -10.25 12.53
C LEU A 160 -4.41 -9.27 11.98
N HIS A 161 -3.89 -8.40 12.85
CA HIS A 161 -2.80 -7.50 12.49
C HIS A 161 -1.52 -8.25 12.11
N GLY A 162 -1.11 -9.26 12.88
CA GLY A 162 0.05 -10.10 12.57
C GLY A 162 -0.07 -10.79 11.21
N ALA A 163 -1.27 -11.26 10.84
CA ALA A 163 -1.53 -11.81 9.51
C ALA A 163 -1.37 -10.76 8.40
N HIS A 164 -1.81 -9.52 8.62
CA HIS A 164 -1.59 -8.41 7.69
C HIS A 164 -0.11 -8.07 7.52
N VAL A 165 0.64 -7.99 8.62
CA VAL A 165 2.10 -7.78 8.57
C VAL A 165 2.77 -8.89 7.77
N PHE A 166 2.39 -10.15 8.00
CA PHE A 166 2.94 -11.27 7.25
C PHE A 166 2.67 -11.17 5.74
N ILE A 167 1.43 -10.83 5.34
CA ILE A 167 1.10 -10.56 3.92
C ILE A 167 1.93 -9.39 3.39
N GLY A 168 2.08 -8.33 4.17
CA GLY A 168 2.93 -7.18 3.84
C GLY A 168 4.40 -7.57 3.62
N LEU A 169 4.93 -8.48 4.44
CA LEU A 169 6.30 -8.97 4.31
C LEU A 169 6.48 -9.77 3.02
N LEU A 170 5.48 -10.57 2.62
CA LEU A 170 5.50 -11.26 1.34
C LEU A 170 5.51 -10.25 0.18
N LEU A 171 4.68 -9.20 0.25
CA LEU A 171 4.68 -8.14 -0.74
C LEU A 171 6.05 -7.44 -0.80
N LEU A 172 6.58 -6.99 0.33
CA LEU A 172 7.90 -6.35 0.43
C LEU A 172 9.02 -7.27 -0.07
N LEU A 173 8.96 -8.57 0.19
CA LEU A 173 9.92 -9.54 -0.33
C LEU A 173 9.89 -9.57 -1.86
N THR A 174 8.69 -9.62 -2.47
CA THR A 174 8.58 -9.60 -3.93
C THR A 174 9.11 -8.29 -4.53
N VAL A 175 8.83 -7.15 -3.91
CA VAL A 175 9.34 -5.85 -4.36
C VAL A 175 10.85 -5.79 -4.18
N THR A 176 11.38 -6.28 -3.06
CA THR A 176 12.83 -6.37 -2.81
C THR A 176 13.52 -7.17 -3.91
N ILE A 177 13.05 -8.39 -4.20
CA ILE A 177 13.60 -9.23 -5.28
C ILE A 177 13.57 -8.49 -6.64
N ARG A 178 12.46 -7.82 -6.95
CA ARG A 178 12.31 -7.05 -8.21
C ARG A 178 13.23 -5.83 -8.25
N ALA A 179 13.48 -5.18 -7.12
CA ALA A 179 14.40 -4.05 -6.99
C ALA A 179 15.87 -4.47 -7.19
N PHE A 180 16.27 -5.63 -6.67
CA PHE A 180 17.61 -6.19 -6.91
C PHE A 180 17.80 -6.62 -8.39
N ARG A 181 16.74 -7.08 -9.04
CA ARG A 181 16.75 -7.39 -10.49
C ARG A 181 16.65 -6.16 -11.39
N GLY A 182 16.52 -4.95 -10.84
CA GLY A 182 16.55 -3.69 -11.60
C GLY A 182 15.27 -3.37 -12.37
N HIS A 183 14.12 -3.91 -11.98
CA HIS A 183 12.83 -3.68 -12.67
C HIS A 183 12.19 -2.31 -12.37
N PHE A 184 12.80 -1.49 -11.52
CA PHE A 184 12.25 -0.19 -11.14
C PHE A 184 13.11 0.95 -11.68
N SER A 185 12.43 1.99 -12.15
CA SER A 185 13.01 3.24 -12.63
C SER A 185 12.26 4.42 -12.03
N ALA A 186 12.80 5.65 -12.16
CA ALA A 186 12.11 6.84 -11.69
C ALA A 186 10.74 7.07 -12.36
N HIS A 187 10.53 6.55 -13.57
CA HIS A 187 9.23 6.61 -14.25
C HIS A 187 8.32 5.41 -13.94
N GLU A 188 8.89 4.24 -13.60
CA GLU A 188 8.16 2.99 -13.34
C GLU A 188 8.38 2.48 -11.90
N HIS A 189 8.15 3.34 -10.90
CA HIS A 189 8.33 3.00 -9.47
C HIS A 189 7.03 2.59 -8.75
N ARG A 190 5.90 2.53 -9.45
CA ARG A 190 4.58 2.23 -8.84
C ARG A 190 4.51 0.85 -8.19
N GLY A 191 5.32 -0.10 -8.69
CA GLY A 191 5.44 -1.43 -8.08
C GLY A 191 6.11 -1.41 -6.70
N VAL A 192 6.70 -0.27 -6.30
CA VAL A 192 7.20 -0.02 -4.93
C VAL A 192 6.17 0.77 -4.13
N GLU A 193 5.58 1.81 -4.72
CA GLU A 193 4.65 2.73 -4.06
C GLU A 193 3.35 2.05 -3.59
N ILE A 194 2.75 1.18 -4.39
CA ILE A 194 1.48 0.52 -4.02
C ILE A 194 1.66 -0.41 -2.80
N PRO A 195 2.64 -1.33 -2.79
CA PRO A 195 2.97 -2.09 -1.57
C PRO A 195 3.42 -1.19 -0.41
N GLY A 196 4.06 -0.05 -0.70
CA GLY A 196 4.43 0.95 0.30
C GLY A 196 3.23 1.52 1.05
N ILE A 197 2.19 1.93 0.32
CA ILE A 197 0.93 2.41 0.91
C ILE A 197 0.30 1.35 1.82
N TYR A 198 0.29 0.08 1.39
CA TYR A 198 -0.21 -1.02 2.24
C TYR A 198 0.60 -1.18 3.52
N TRP A 199 1.94 -1.15 3.42
CA TRP A 199 2.81 -1.28 4.58
C TRP A 199 2.61 -0.14 5.59
N HIS A 200 2.53 1.11 5.11
CA HIS A 200 2.22 2.26 5.96
C HIS A 200 0.86 2.16 6.64
N PHE A 201 -0.16 1.66 5.93
CA PHE A 201 -1.47 1.41 6.54
C PHE A 201 -1.37 0.41 7.69
N VAL A 202 -0.70 -0.71 7.47
CA VAL A 202 -0.50 -1.74 8.49
C VAL A 202 0.23 -1.14 9.70
N ASP A 203 1.30 -0.39 9.49
CA ASP A 203 2.06 0.28 10.57
C ASP A 203 1.17 1.25 11.39
N VAL A 204 0.38 2.09 10.72
CA VAL A 204 -0.54 3.03 11.40
C VAL A 204 -1.59 2.27 12.22
N MET A 205 -2.14 1.18 11.68
CA MET A 205 -3.08 0.35 12.40
C MET A 205 -2.45 -0.28 13.64
N TRP A 206 -1.18 -0.71 13.57
CA TRP A 206 -0.48 -1.21 14.75
C TRP A 206 -0.38 -0.18 15.87
N ILE A 207 -0.10 1.09 15.54
CA ILE A 207 -0.03 2.16 16.53
C ILE A 207 -1.38 2.28 17.26
N VAL A 208 -2.50 2.21 16.54
CA VAL A 208 -3.84 2.22 17.15
C VAL A 208 -4.04 1.00 18.05
N VAL A 209 -3.65 -0.19 17.60
CA VAL A 209 -3.71 -1.42 18.40
C VAL A 209 -2.88 -1.29 19.68
N TYR A 210 -1.62 -0.89 19.58
CA TYR A 210 -0.72 -0.72 20.71
C TYR A 210 -1.28 0.27 21.74
N LEU A 211 -1.71 1.46 21.28
CA LEU A 211 -2.28 2.47 22.17
C LEU A 211 -3.54 2.00 22.87
N THR A 212 -4.44 1.30 22.18
CA THR A 212 -5.73 0.90 22.74
C THR A 212 -5.67 -0.36 23.60
N VAL A 213 -4.77 -1.29 23.30
CA VAL A 213 -4.71 -2.62 23.94
C VAL A 213 -3.65 -2.69 25.05
N TYR A 214 -2.52 -1.99 24.89
CA TYR A 214 -1.40 -2.05 25.84
C TYR A 214 -1.31 -0.82 26.76
N ILE A 215 -1.79 0.34 26.32
CA ILE A 215 -1.65 1.61 27.06
C ILE A 215 -2.96 2.03 27.73
N ILE A 216 -4.03 2.17 26.96
CA ILE A 216 -5.38 2.49 27.45
C ILE A 216 -5.96 1.24 28.09
#